data_AF-A0A959L3Z7-F1
#
_entry.id   AF-A0A959L3Z7-F1
#
_cell.length_a   1.000
_cell.length_b   1.000
_cell.length_c   1.000
_cell.angle_alpha   90.00
_cell.angle_beta   90.00
_cell.angle_gamma   90.00
#
_symmetry.space_group_name_H-M   'P 1'
#
loop_
_entity.id
_entity.type
_entity.pdbx_description
1 polymer ?
#
loop_
_entity_poly.entity_id
_entity_poly.type
_entity_poly.pdbx_seq_one_letter_code
_entity_poly.pdbx_strand_id
1 'polypeptide(L)'
;MWTGLYARPDLYNAKMEVEEIHNMSGLSHALSYLTDPNAMGNSIDLVHKAKGLKLDMERIFRMNTCNCDALKRFEENLIRFALDQTSIRMEGASKYSEVKSSGGPSGTQDFNKLVDDLIRDQAKTWMMNRYQSGSISDVDITKNDQGKPRSLRANYRFSGFGGSSSGSVKIVFKDGLPTCMYFWDFPNNCKTPSMSIVAGYAQGNYGI
;
A
#
# COMPACT_ATOMS: atom_id res chain seq x y z
N MET A 1 13.85 13.98 34.33
CA MET A 1 14.32 12.96 33.38
C MET A 1 13.71 13.31 32.04
N TRP A 2 14.49 13.89 31.13
CA TRP A 2 14.00 14.36 29.82
C TRP A 2 14.11 13.21 28.81
N THR A 3 13.03 12.92 28.07
CA THR A 3 12.94 11.78 27.15
C THR A 3 13.74 11.96 25.85
N GLY A 4 14.40 13.11 25.65
CA GLY A 4 15.23 13.39 24.46
C GLY A 4 14.45 13.55 23.15
N LEU A 5 13.12 13.45 23.18
CA LEU A 5 12.24 13.68 22.02
C LEU A 5 11.62 15.06 22.17
N TYR A 6 12.21 16.07 21.54
CA TYR A 6 11.59 17.39 21.39
C TYR A 6 10.53 17.29 20.29
N ALA A 7 9.36 16.72 20.62
CA ALA A 7 8.18 16.85 19.77
C ALA A 7 7.62 18.26 19.95
N ARG A 8 7.17 18.90 18.86
CA ARG A 8 6.47 20.19 18.99
C ARG A 8 5.24 20.02 19.91
N PRO A 9 4.93 21.02 20.75
CA PRO A 9 3.83 20.90 21.71
C PRO A 9 2.47 20.58 21.07
N ASP A 10 2.19 21.14 19.90
CA ASP A 10 0.96 20.88 19.13
C ASP A 10 0.87 19.43 18.64
N LEU A 11 1.96 18.87 18.11
CA LEU A 11 2.03 17.47 17.72
C LEU A 11 1.82 16.53 18.92
N TYR A 12 2.42 16.87 20.06
CA TYR A 12 2.22 16.11 21.29
C TYR A 12 0.77 16.17 21.77
N ASN A 13 0.15 17.35 21.76
CA ASN A 13 -1.24 17.51 22.16
C ASN A 13 -2.21 16.74 21.25
N ALA A 14 -1.99 16.79 19.93
CA ALA A 14 -2.77 16.01 18.98
C ALA A 14 -2.64 14.50 19.20
N LYS A 15 -1.44 14.02 19.56
CA LYS A 15 -1.23 12.63 19.98
C LYS A 15 -2.07 12.28 21.21
N MET A 16 -2.05 13.15 22.24
CA MET A 16 -2.80 12.90 23.48
C MET A 16 -4.31 12.81 23.23
N GLU A 17 -4.86 13.66 22.36
CA GLU A 17 -6.28 13.60 21.96
C GLU A 17 -6.65 12.23 21.36
N VAL A 18 -5.82 11.73 20.44
CA VAL A 18 -6.02 10.41 19.83
C VAL A 18 -5.90 9.28 20.86
N GLU A 19 -4.95 9.38 21.80
CA GLU A 19 -4.81 8.41 22.89
C GLU A 19 -6.04 8.40 23.81
N GLU A 20 -6.63 9.56 24.10
CA GLU A 20 -7.85 9.67 24.90
C GLU A 20 -9.06 9.01 24.21
N ILE A 21 -9.26 9.26 22.91
CA ILE A 21 -10.31 8.62 22.10
C ILE A 21 -10.15 7.09 22.10
N HIS A 22 -8.92 6.60 21.90
CA HIS A 22 -8.64 5.17 21.92
C HIS A 22 -8.79 4.54 23.31
N ASN A 23 -8.49 5.26 24.39
CA ASN A 23 -8.68 4.74 25.75
C ASN A 23 -10.15 4.62 26.11
N MET A 24 -11.01 5.54 25.66
CA MET A 24 -12.46 5.47 25.88
C MET A 24 -13.15 4.36 25.06
N SER A 25 -12.64 4.08 23.86
CA SER A 25 -13.23 3.12 22.91
C SER A 25 -12.49 1.78 22.82
N GLY A 26 -11.35 1.65 23.50
CA GLY A 26 -10.42 0.54 23.33
C GLY A 26 -10.98 -0.80 23.77
N LEU A 27 -11.80 -0.81 24.83
CA LEU A 27 -12.42 -2.03 25.34
C LEU A 27 -13.50 -2.58 24.39
N SER A 28 -14.30 -1.72 23.77
CA SER A 28 -15.32 -2.13 22.80
C SER A 28 -14.70 -2.60 21.49
N HIS A 29 -13.64 -1.93 21.02
CA HIS A 29 -12.87 -2.36 19.86
C HIS A 29 -12.19 -3.71 20.11
N ALA A 30 -11.53 -3.89 21.25
CA ALA A 30 -10.91 -5.17 21.62
C ALA A 30 -11.95 -6.31 21.68
N LEU A 31 -13.13 -6.06 22.26
CA LEU A 31 -14.22 -7.03 22.32
C LEU A 31 -14.74 -7.37 20.91
N SER A 32 -14.90 -6.38 20.02
CA SER A 32 -15.33 -6.60 18.64
C SER A 32 -14.34 -7.45 17.83
N TYR A 33 -13.03 -7.28 18.09
CA TYR A 33 -11.98 -8.12 17.51
C TYR A 33 -12.00 -9.54 18.06
N LEU A 34 -12.39 -9.77 19.32
CA LEU A 34 -12.45 -11.12 19.89
C LEU A 34 -13.69 -11.91 19.44
N THR A 35 -14.78 -11.22 19.10
CA THR A 35 -16.04 -11.85 18.66
C THR A 35 -16.19 -12.00 17.16
N ASP A 36 -15.28 -11.45 16.36
CA ASP A 36 -15.30 -11.56 14.89
C ASP A 36 -14.75 -12.94 14.46
N PRO A 37 -15.54 -13.79 13.77
CA PRO A 37 -15.02 -15.05 13.23
C PRO A 37 -13.89 -14.88 12.20
N ASN A 38 -13.70 -13.68 11.64
CA ASN A 38 -12.58 -13.31 10.77
C ASN A 38 -11.45 -12.56 11.50
N ALA A 39 -11.48 -12.50 12.84
CA ALA A 39 -10.53 -11.75 13.66
C ALA A 39 -9.07 -12.07 13.37
N MET A 40 -8.74 -13.34 13.13
CA MET A 40 -7.37 -13.75 12.82
C MET A 40 -6.91 -13.22 11.46
N GLY A 41 -7.78 -13.27 10.44
CA GLY A 41 -7.49 -12.71 9.11
C GLY A 41 -7.40 -11.19 9.12
N ASN A 42 -8.33 -10.54 9.82
CA ASN A 42 -8.37 -9.09 9.99
C ASN A 42 -7.20 -8.56 10.83
N SER A 43 -6.76 -9.31 11.85
CA SER A 43 -5.59 -8.95 12.66
C SER A 43 -4.28 -9.15 11.90
N ILE A 44 -4.12 -10.23 11.14
CA ILE A 44 -2.96 -10.41 10.25
C ILE A 44 -2.93 -9.31 9.19
N ASP A 45 -4.08 -8.98 8.59
CA ASP A 45 -4.19 -7.86 7.65
C ASP A 45 -3.82 -6.51 8.30
N LEU A 46 -4.29 -6.25 9.52
CA LEU A 46 -3.94 -5.06 10.28
C LEU A 46 -2.44 -5.00 10.57
N VAL A 47 -1.81 -6.12 10.95
CA VAL A 47 -0.35 -6.21 11.15
C VAL A 47 0.40 -5.93 9.85
N HIS A 48 -0.06 -6.47 8.72
CA HIS A 48 0.52 -6.16 7.41
C HIS A 48 0.39 -4.68 7.05
N LYS A 49 -0.78 -4.07 7.29
CA LYS A 49 -1.02 -2.63 7.08
C LYS A 49 -0.13 -1.78 7.98
N ALA A 50 0.00 -2.12 9.26
CA ALA A 50 0.86 -1.41 10.20
C ALA A 50 2.34 -1.50 9.79
N LYS A 51 2.80 -2.67 9.32
CA LYS A 51 4.15 -2.85 8.79
C LYS A 51 4.37 -2.07 7.50
N GLY A 52 3.38 -2.06 6.60
CA GLY A 52 3.40 -1.23 5.39
C GLY A 52 3.54 0.25 5.73
N LEU A 53 2.70 0.75 6.64
CA LEU A 53 2.76 2.13 7.12
C LEU A 53 4.13 2.48 7.72
N LYS A 54 4.70 1.60 8.55
CA LYS A 54 6.04 1.80 9.11
C LYS A 54 7.10 1.94 8.02
N LEU A 55 7.10 1.04 7.04
CA LEU A 55 8.06 1.06 5.93
C LEU A 55 7.90 2.32 5.06
N ASP A 56 6.66 2.74 4.81
CA ASP A 56 6.37 3.96 4.06
C ASP A 56 6.86 5.21 4.81
N MET A 57 6.62 5.28 6.12
CA MET A 57 7.11 6.38 6.97
C MET A 57 8.63 6.44 6.99
N GLU A 58 9.32 5.31 7.16
CA GLU A 58 10.79 5.25 7.09
C GLU A 58 11.30 5.73 5.72
N ARG A 59 10.61 5.38 4.64
CA ARG A 59 10.97 5.82 3.29
C ARG A 59 10.77 7.33 3.11
N ILE A 60 9.66 7.87 3.60
CA ILE A 60 9.37 9.31 3.59
C ILE A 60 10.52 10.07 4.27
N PHE A 61 10.93 9.65 5.47
CA PHE A 61 12.02 10.32 6.19
C PHE A 61 13.39 10.13 5.53
N ARG A 62 13.68 8.99 4.88
CA ARG A 62 14.94 8.78 4.16
C ARG A 62 15.04 9.60 2.87
N MET A 63 13.93 9.80 2.16
CA MET A 63 13.90 10.54 0.89
C MET A 63 13.86 12.05 1.07
N ASN A 64 13.56 12.53 2.27
CA ASN A 64 13.42 13.96 2.56
C ASN A 64 14.47 14.40 3.57
N THR A 65 15.14 15.52 3.32
CA THR A 65 16.01 16.14 4.32
C THR A 65 15.18 16.58 5.52
N CYS A 66 15.77 16.56 6.72
CA CYS A 66 15.16 17.17 7.90
C CYS A 66 14.73 18.61 7.60
N ASN A 67 13.59 19.04 8.15
CA ASN A 67 13.01 20.39 8.00
C ASN A 67 12.58 20.82 6.58
N CYS A 68 12.44 19.91 5.62
CA CYS A 68 11.87 20.28 4.31
C CYS A 68 10.36 20.59 4.38
N ASP A 69 9.87 21.37 3.42
CA ASP A 69 8.46 21.79 3.38
C ASP A 69 7.48 20.63 3.24
N ALA A 70 7.90 19.54 2.57
CA ALA A 70 7.10 18.33 2.44
C ALA A 70 6.83 17.65 3.79
N LEU A 71 7.86 17.52 4.65
CA LEU A 71 7.72 16.95 5.98
C LEU A 71 6.90 17.86 6.90
N LYS A 72 7.10 19.18 6.84
CA LYS A 72 6.29 20.14 7.61
C LYS A 72 4.81 20.07 7.22
N ARG A 73 4.52 19.99 5.92
CA ARG A 73 3.15 19.85 5.41
C ARG A 73 2.52 18.52 5.84
N PHE A 74 3.29 17.44 5.80
CA PHE A 74 2.85 16.12 6.26
C PHE A 74 2.50 16.15 7.76
N GLU A 75 3.38 16.70 8.59
CA GLU A 75 3.16 16.86 10.03
C GLU A 75 1.91 17.69 10.34
N GLU A 76 1.75 18.84 9.70
CA GLU A 76 0.57 19.70 9.85
C GLU A 76 -0.73 18.97 9.47
N ASN A 77 -0.72 18.20 8.39
CA ASN A 77 -1.88 17.41 7.98
C ASN A 77 -2.15 16.22 8.92
N LEU A 78 -1.12 15.68 9.56
CA LEU A 78 -1.28 14.62 10.56
C LEU A 78 -1.93 15.18 11.83
N ILE A 79 -1.53 16.38 12.28
CA ILE A 79 -2.18 17.10 13.38
C ILE A 79 -3.64 17.37 13.04
N ARG A 80 -3.92 17.91 11.85
CA ARG A 80 -5.30 18.18 11.41
C ARG A 80 -6.15 16.92 11.37
N PHE A 81 -5.61 15.82 10.85
CA PHE A 81 -6.30 14.54 10.85
C PHE A 81 -6.63 14.07 12.28
N ALA A 82 -5.69 14.17 13.21
CA ALA A 82 -5.89 13.80 14.61
C ALA A 82 -6.96 14.66 15.30
N LEU A 83 -7.09 15.92 14.91
CA LEU A 83 -8.05 16.89 15.46
C LEU A 83 -9.37 16.97 14.66
N ASP A 84 -9.64 16.02 13.76
CA ASP A 84 -10.81 16.01 12.87
C ASP A 84 -10.99 17.30 12.05
N GLN A 85 -9.88 17.91 11.63
CA GLN A 85 -9.83 19.11 10.83
C GLN A 85 -9.58 18.81 9.35
N THR A 86 -9.99 19.74 8.49
CA THR A 86 -9.74 19.62 7.06
C THR A 86 -8.24 19.67 6.74
N SER A 87 -7.79 18.70 5.94
CA SER A 87 -6.42 18.62 5.43
C SER A 87 -6.11 19.80 4.50
N ILE A 88 -4.92 20.36 4.63
CA ILE A 88 -4.39 21.34 3.68
C ILE A 88 -4.02 20.61 2.38
N ARG A 89 -4.70 20.98 1.29
CA ARG A 89 -4.46 20.46 -0.05
C ARG A 89 -3.36 21.26 -0.73
N MET A 90 -2.61 20.61 -1.62
CA MET A 90 -1.66 21.31 -2.48
C MET A 90 -2.39 22.10 -3.56
N GLU A 91 -1.86 23.26 -3.90
CA GLU A 91 -2.27 24.02 -5.08
C GLU A 91 -1.57 23.41 -6.30
N GLY A 92 -2.33 22.67 -7.12
CA GLY A 92 -1.84 22.03 -8.34
C GLY A 92 -2.07 20.52 -8.39
N ALA A 93 -2.06 19.97 -9.61
CA ALA A 93 -2.12 18.54 -9.79
C ALA A 93 -0.81 17.90 -9.31
N SER A 94 -0.93 16.91 -8.42
CA SER A 94 0.19 16.03 -8.13
C SER A 94 0.51 15.17 -9.35
N LYS A 95 1.77 14.73 -9.49
CA LYS A 95 2.16 13.69 -10.48
C LYS A 95 1.23 12.47 -10.43
N TYR A 96 0.74 12.16 -9.24
CA TYR A 96 -0.21 11.07 -9.00
C TYR A 96 -1.59 11.31 -9.59
N SER A 97 -2.16 12.52 -9.40
CA SER A 97 -3.45 12.88 -10.00
C SER A 97 -3.34 12.96 -11.52
N GLU A 98 -2.20 13.41 -12.04
CA GLU A 98 -1.91 13.40 -13.47
C GLU A 98 -1.90 11.97 -14.03
N VAL A 99 -1.16 11.06 -13.38
CA VAL A 99 -1.14 9.63 -13.75
C VAL A 99 -2.54 9.00 -13.72
N LYS A 100 -3.33 9.28 -12.68
CA LYS A 100 -4.71 8.79 -12.60
C LYS A 100 -5.59 9.32 -13.73
N SER A 101 -5.38 10.58 -14.15
CA SER A 101 -6.14 11.19 -15.22
C SER A 101 -5.72 10.70 -16.61
N SER A 102 -4.43 10.39 -16.82
CA SER A 102 -3.92 9.89 -18.10
C SER A 102 -4.25 8.42 -18.35
N GLY A 103 -4.48 7.65 -17.28
CA GLY A 103 -4.73 6.21 -17.36
C GLY A 103 -3.47 5.39 -17.67
N GLY A 104 -3.67 4.11 -18.01
CA GLY A 104 -2.59 3.18 -18.33
C GLY A 104 -1.86 3.52 -19.64
N PRO A 105 -0.60 3.07 -19.78
CA PRO A 105 0.20 3.32 -20.98
C PRO A 105 -0.43 2.64 -22.20
N SER A 106 -0.17 3.21 -23.38
CA SER A 106 -0.52 2.60 -24.67
C SER A 106 0.66 1.75 -25.17
N GLY A 107 0.36 0.66 -25.90
CA GLY A 107 1.39 -0.21 -26.50
C GLY A 107 1.67 -1.49 -25.72
N THR A 108 2.66 -2.26 -26.20
CA THR A 108 3.06 -3.53 -25.60
C THR A 108 3.78 -3.30 -24.27
N GLN A 109 3.43 -4.08 -23.25
CA GLN A 109 3.98 -3.95 -21.90
C GLN A 109 4.53 -5.30 -21.42
N ASP A 110 5.60 -5.27 -20.64
CA ASP A 110 6.15 -6.39 -19.91
C ASP A 110 5.35 -6.63 -18.63
N PHE A 111 4.28 -7.39 -18.80
CA PHE A 111 3.41 -7.78 -17.69
C PHE A 111 4.09 -8.76 -16.72
N ASN A 112 5.12 -9.53 -17.15
CA ASN A 112 5.88 -10.38 -16.22
C ASN A 112 6.63 -9.50 -15.22
N LYS A 113 7.35 -8.49 -15.71
CA LYS A 113 8.09 -7.55 -14.88
C LYS A 113 7.17 -6.69 -14.01
N LEU A 114 6.03 -6.22 -14.54
CA LEU A 114 5.06 -5.46 -13.76
C LEU A 114 4.55 -6.26 -12.57
N VAL A 115 4.14 -7.52 -12.81
CA VAL A 115 3.61 -8.39 -11.76
C VAL A 115 4.71 -8.73 -10.75
N ASP A 116 5.93 -9.04 -11.21
CA ASP A 116 7.06 -9.33 -10.34
C ASP A 116 7.32 -8.18 -9.36
N ASP A 117 7.41 -6.96 -9.87
CA ASP A 117 7.65 -5.76 -9.05
C ASP A 117 6.50 -5.52 -8.05
N LEU A 118 5.24 -5.70 -8.48
CA LEU A 118 4.07 -5.52 -7.62
C LEU A 118 4.03 -6.55 -6.48
N ILE A 119 4.26 -7.84 -6.77
CA ILE A 119 4.29 -8.88 -5.74
C ILE A 119 5.49 -8.66 -4.82
N ARG A 120 6.67 -8.32 -5.37
CA ARG A 120 7.88 -8.06 -4.57
C ARG A 120 7.67 -6.92 -3.57
N ASP A 121 6.97 -5.87 -3.96
CA ASP A 121 6.67 -4.77 -3.04
C ASP A 121 5.69 -5.21 -1.94
N GLN A 122 4.60 -5.89 -2.31
CA GLN A 122 3.64 -6.42 -1.34
C GLN A 122 4.26 -7.44 -0.37
N ALA A 123 5.18 -8.27 -0.86
CA ALA A 123 5.83 -9.32 -0.09
C ALA A 123 6.71 -8.79 1.06
N LYS A 124 7.12 -7.52 1.04
CA LYS A 124 7.81 -6.88 2.18
C LYS A 124 6.96 -6.89 3.45
N THR A 125 5.64 -6.89 3.30
CA THR A 125 4.72 -6.95 4.43
C THR A 125 4.56 -8.37 4.98
N TRP A 126 4.85 -9.41 4.20
CA TRP A 126 4.66 -10.80 4.60
C TRP A 126 5.51 -11.16 5.83
N MET A 127 4.93 -11.96 6.74
CA MET A 127 5.60 -12.39 7.96
C MET A 127 6.36 -13.70 7.72
N MET A 128 5.65 -14.74 7.28
CA MET A 128 6.16 -16.11 7.22
C MET A 128 6.71 -16.48 5.85
N ASN A 129 6.15 -15.89 4.79
CA ASN A 129 6.50 -16.22 3.41
C ASN A 129 7.53 -15.22 2.85
N ARG A 130 8.38 -15.71 1.95
CA ARG A 130 9.36 -14.94 1.18
C ARG A 130 9.10 -15.16 -0.29
N TYR A 131 8.77 -14.07 -0.99
CA TYR A 131 8.59 -14.10 -2.43
C TYR A 131 9.91 -14.41 -3.16
N GLN A 132 9.84 -15.23 -4.21
CA GLN A 132 10.97 -15.52 -5.10
C GLN A 132 10.87 -14.64 -6.35
N SER A 133 11.74 -13.63 -6.47
CA SER A 133 11.75 -12.75 -7.67
C SER A 133 12.12 -13.52 -8.94
N GLY A 134 11.57 -13.07 -10.07
CA GLY A 134 11.68 -13.71 -11.38
C GLY A 134 10.87 -15.00 -11.51
N SER A 135 10.00 -15.32 -10.56
CA SER A 135 9.22 -16.58 -10.55
C SER A 135 7.85 -16.48 -11.21
N ILE A 136 7.54 -15.34 -11.83
CA ILE A 136 6.25 -15.12 -12.48
C ILE A 136 6.07 -16.09 -13.65
N SER A 137 4.92 -16.74 -13.70
CA SER A 137 4.51 -17.60 -14.81
C SER A 137 3.02 -17.45 -15.12
N ASP A 138 2.61 -17.99 -16.28
CA ASP A 138 1.20 -18.10 -16.69
C ASP A 138 0.44 -16.77 -16.63
N VAL A 139 1.05 -15.72 -17.17
CA VAL A 139 0.44 -14.39 -17.22
C VAL A 139 -0.70 -14.39 -18.24
N ASP A 140 -1.93 -14.36 -17.72
CA ASP A 140 -3.17 -14.24 -18.47
C ASP A 140 -3.73 -12.82 -18.33
N ILE A 141 -4.03 -12.16 -19.44
CA ILE A 141 -4.47 -10.76 -19.45
C ILE A 141 -5.80 -10.66 -20.17
N THR A 142 -6.80 -10.13 -19.46
CA THR A 142 -8.07 -9.72 -20.04
C THR A 142 -8.03 -8.23 -20.32
N LYS A 143 -8.28 -7.84 -21.58
CA LYS A 143 -8.35 -6.44 -22.01
C LYS A 143 -9.81 -5.98 -22.16
N ASN A 144 -10.04 -4.68 -22.11
CA ASN A 144 -11.32 -4.07 -22.49
C ASN A 144 -11.36 -3.81 -24.01
N ASP A 145 -12.50 -3.30 -24.50
CA ASP A 145 -12.73 -3.00 -25.93
C ASP A 145 -11.77 -1.94 -26.48
N GLN A 146 -11.14 -1.15 -25.60
CA GLN A 146 -10.12 -0.15 -25.93
C GLN A 146 -8.69 -0.73 -25.92
N GLY A 147 -8.54 -2.05 -25.75
CA GLY A 147 -7.25 -2.72 -25.68
C GLY A 147 -6.48 -2.50 -24.36
N LYS A 148 -7.06 -1.81 -23.38
CA LYS A 148 -6.46 -1.57 -22.07
C LYS A 148 -6.66 -2.78 -21.15
N PRO A 149 -5.70 -3.12 -20.27
CA PRO A 149 -5.88 -4.19 -19.30
C PRO A 149 -7.08 -3.91 -18.38
N ARG A 150 -7.91 -4.93 -18.17
CA ARG A 150 -9.03 -4.95 -17.22
C ARG A 150 -8.72 -5.86 -16.03
N SER A 151 -8.13 -7.02 -16.31
CA SER A 151 -7.63 -7.92 -15.28
C SER A 151 -6.42 -8.70 -15.76
N LEU A 152 -5.57 -9.08 -14.82
CA LEU A 152 -4.40 -9.92 -15.05
C LEU A 152 -4.40 -11.03 -14.00
N ARG A 153 -4.13 -12.26 -14.41
CA ARG A 153 -3.80 -13.37 -13.52
C ARG A 153 -2.40 -13.86 -13.78
N ALA A 154 -1.70 -14.23 -12.73
CA ALA A 154 -0.35 -14.76 -12.82
C ALA A 154 -0.06 -15.69 -11.64
N ASN A 155 0.83 -16.64 -11.88
CA ASN A 155 1.37 -17.53 -10.87
C ASN A 155 2.72 -17.00 -10.39
N TYR A 156 3.08 -17.32 -9.15
CA TYR A 156 4.31 -16.88 -8.52
C TYR A 156 4.81 -17.94 -7.53
N ARG A 157 6.11 -17.93 -7.20
CA ARG A 157 6.68 -18.81 -6.17
C ARG A 157 7.02 -18.06 -4.89
N PHE A 158 6.86 -18.74 -3.76
CA PHE A 158 7.28 -18.26 -2.46
C PHE A 158 7.88 -19.38 -1.62
N SER A 159 8.75 -19.04 -0.69
CA SER A 159 9.32 -19.97 0.29
C SER A 159 8.82 -19.63 1.70
N GLY A 160 8.57 -20.67 2.50
CA GLY A 160 8.12 -20.54 3.88
C GLY A 160 8.55 -21.72 4.74
N PHE A 161 7.91 -21.89 5.91
CA PHE A 161 8.29 -22.89 6.92
C PHE A 161 8.24 -24.36 6.41
N GLY A 162 7.51 -24.63 5.32
CA GLY A 162 7.38 -25.95 4.68
C GLY A 162 8.10 -26.11 3.34
N GLY A 163 8.98 -25.18 2.94
CA GLY A 163 9.68 -25.21 1.65
C GLY A 163 9.13 -24.23 0.60
N SER A 164 9.44 -24.48 -0.67
CA SER A 164 8.98 -23.66 -1.79
C SER A 164 7.60 -24.11 -2.26
N SER A 165 6.69 -23.17 -2.44
CA SER A 165 5.33 -23.39 -2.95
C SER A 165 5.00 -22.37 -4.06
N SER A 166 3.88 -22.61 -4.75
CA SER A 166 3.33 -21.72 -5.76
C SER A 166 2.06 -21.05 -5.25
N GLY A 167 1.89 -19.77 -5.55
CA GLY A 167 0.66 -19.02 -5.33
C GLY A 167 0.17 -18.40 -6.63
N SER A 168 -1.03 -17.82 -6.59
CA SER A 168 -1.57 -17.02 -7.70
C SER A 168 -2.03 -15.65 -7.23
N VAL A 169 -1.93 -14.68 -8.13
CA VAL A 169 -2.42 -13.31 -7.93
C VAL A 169 -3.38 -12.94 -9.06
N LYS A 170 -4.45 -12.25 -8.70
CA LYS A 170 -5.34 -11.56 -9.62
C LYS A 170 -5.20 -10.06 -9.41
N ILE A 171 -4.83 -9.34 -10.46
CA ILE A 171 -4.70 -7.89 -10.46
C ILE A 171 -5.87 -7.31 -11.26
N VAL A 172 -6.59 -6.36 -10.68
CA VAL A 172 -7.67 -5.63 -11.33
C VAL A 172 -7.16 -4.27 -11.75
N PHE A 173 -7.61 -3.83 -12.92
CA PHE A 173 -7.25 -2.55 -13.50
C PHE A 173 -8.47 -1.64 -13.63
N LYS A 174 -8.26 -0.35 -13.44
CA LYS A 174 -9.22 0.71 -13.76
C LYS A 174 -8.53 1.70 -14.70
N ASP A 175 -9.17 1.99 -15.83
CA ASP A 175 -8.64 2.87 -16.87
C ASP A 175 -7.24 2.44 -17.38
N GLY A 176 -6.96 1.13 -17.30
CA GLY A 176 -5.68 0.54 -17.66
C GLY A 176 -4.60 0.59 -16.58
N LEU A 177 -4.88 1.09 -15.37
CA LEU A 177 -3.96 1.15 -14.22
C LEU A 177 -4.29 0.09 -13.16
N PRO A 178 -3.30 -0.59 -12.55
CA PRO A 178 -3.55 -1.50 -11.43
C PRO A 178 -4.21 -0.77 -10.25
N THR A 179 -5.29 -1.33 -9.72
CA THR A 179 -6.02 -0.76 -8.57
C THR A 179 -6.12 -1.69 -7.38
N CYS A 180 -6.24 -3.00 -7.61
CA CYS A 180 -6.35 -4.00 -6.56
C CYS A 180 -5.59 -5.27 -6.93
N MET A 181 -4.93 -5.86 -5.94
CA MET A 181 -4.29 -7.17 -6.02
C MET A 181 -4.98 -8.11 -5.04
N TYR A 182 -5.40 -9.27 -5.54
CA TYR A 182 -6.02 -10.34 -4.77
C TYR A 182 -5.12 -11.56 -4.84
N PHE A 183 -4.64 -12.00 -3.68
CA PHE A 183 -3.84 -13.21 -3.57
C PHE A 183 -4.74 -14.40 -3.32
N TRP A 184 -4.35 -15.59 -3.78
CA TRP A 184 -5.13 -16.82 -3.57
C TRP A 184 -5.49 -17.08 -2.11
N ASP A 185 -4.58 -16.78 -1.18
CA ASP A 185 -4.81 -16.92 0.27
C ASP A 185 -5.81 -15.88 0.83
N PHE A 186 -6.02 -14.77 0.14
CA PHE A 186 -6.89 -13.67 0.54
C PHE A 186 -7.70 -13.12 -0.64
N PRO A 187 -8.63 -13.93 -1.21
CA PRO A 187 -9.28 -13.62 -2.49
C PRO A 187 -10.26 -12.44 -2.40
N ASN A 188 -10.74 -12.11 -1.19
CA ASN A 188 -11.68 -11.01 -0.95
C ASN A 188 -11.01 -9.76 -0.38
N ASN A 189 -9.69 -9.76 -0.17
CA ASN A 189 -8.96 -8.64 0.37
C ASN A 189 -8.21 -7.91 -0.75
N CYS A 190 -8.68 -6.71 -1.11
CA CYS A 190 -7.95 -5.86 -2.06
C CYS A 190 -6.69 -5.31 -1.39
N LYS A 191 -5.52 -5.79 -1.85
CA LYS A 191 -4.23 -5.17 -1.54
C LYS A 191 -3.95 -4.08 -2.57
N THR A 192 -3.79 -2.84 -2.09
CA THR A 192 -3.50 -1.70 -2.96
C THR A 192 -2.10 -1.83 -3.56
N PRO A 193 -1.94 -1.76 -4.90
CA PRO A 193 -0.63 -1.72 -5.55
C PRO A 193 0.24 -0.56 -5.06
N SER A 194 1.57 -0.73 -5.12
CA SER A 194 2.50 0.37 -4.89
C SER A 194 2.27 1.48 -5.89
N MET A 195 1.95 2.68 -5.41
CA MET A 195 1.69 3.80 -6.32
C MET A 195 2.94 4.24 -7.09
N SER A 196 4.13 4.00 -6.53
CA SER A 196 5.40 4.22 -7.23
C SER A 196 5.53 3.33 -8.48
N ILE A 197 5.16 2.05 -8.35
CA ILE A 197 5.18 1.07 -9.45
C ILE A 197 4.08 1.42 -10.46
N VAL A 198 2.87 1.73 -10.01
CA VAL A 198 1.76 2.13 -10.89
C VAL A 198 2.11 3.39 -11.68
N ALA A 199 2.76 4.39 -11.06
CA ALA A 199 3.22 5.58 -11.76
C ALA A 199 4.30 5.26 -12.80
N GLY A 200 5.29 4.43 -12.44
CA GLY A 200 6.30 3.98 -13.42
C GLY A 200 5.68 3.23 -14.59
N TYR A 201 4.66 2.40 -14.33
CA TYR A 201 3.88 1.73 -15.36
C TYR A 201 3.11 2.71 -16.25
N ALA A 202 2.39 3.67 -15.68
CA ALA A 202 1.71 4.72 -16.44
C ALA A 202 2.66 5.53 -17.34
N GLN A 203 3.91 5.72 -16.90
CA GLN A 203 4.96 6.42 -17.63
C GLN A 203 5.67 5.56 -18.69
N GLY A 204 5.32 4.28 -18.83
CA GLY A 204 5.88 3.39 -19.84
C GLY A 204 7.20 2.71 -19.44
N ASN A 205 7.59 2.70 -18.15
CA ASN A 205 8.82 2.03 -17.69
C ASN A 205 8.80 0.50 -17.84
N TYR A 206 7.68 -0.04 -18.31
CA TYR A 206 7.44 -1.44 -18.58
C TYR A 206 7.15 -1.69 -20.07
N GLY A 207 7.39 -0.73 -20.96
CA GLY A 207 7.27 -0.95 -22.41
C GLY A 207 8.31 -1.95 -22.93
N ILE A 208 7.93 -2.70 -23.98
CA ILE A 208 8.81 -3.60 -24.76
C ILE A 208 8.90 -3.09 -26.20
#